data_AF-A0A816VK37-F1
#
_entry.id   AF-A0A816VK37-F1
#
_cell.length_a   1.000
_cell.length_b   1.000
_cell.length_c   1.000
_cell.angle_alpha   90.00
_cell.angle_beta   90.00
_cell.angle_gamma   90.00
#
_symmetry.space_group_name_H-M   'P 1'
#
loop_
_entity.id
_entity.type
_entity.pdbx_description
1 polymer ?
#
loop_
_entity_poly.entity_id
_entity_poly.type
_entity_poly.pdbx_seq_one_letter_code
_entity_poly.pdbx_strand_id
1 'polypeptide(L)'
;MEELAETVNDVFNHLDIKSAIAFGIGVGANILTRFALKYSSKVYGLILINCISRGLGWLEGFTLKWPTQDMPQQTWTDPLLTYLTWYHLGYESQSTHPDLVQALRRHLEENVNAKNVIKLLNSFLKRTPILMERPNESIKNSNPPKSLKCTVVNITGFSAPHKDDVIDTNDKCDPAMSSYVEFADCGGAILEEQPAKTAEAIRLFLQGLGYISHLSIPKYSIANRLTEQAAEYKRRNGPTSRAPRRTSAPFDAADSGLYGNDSHGEDTDDDQNDYGNELQLRVDSFEDRNVKI
;
A
#
# COMPACT_ATOMS: atom_id res chain seq x y z
N MET A 1 11.87 -18.74 -8.11
CA MET A 1 11.43 -17.33 -8.04
C MET A 1 12.08 -16.46 -9.12
N GLU A 2 13.41 -16.40 -9.23
CA GLU A 2 14.06 -15.61 -10.30
C GLU A 2 13.63 -16.05 -11.71
N GLU A 3 13.58 -17.35 -11.99
CA GLU A 3 13.11 -17.87 -13.27
C GLU A 3 11.66 -17.46 -13.61
N LEU A 4 10.79 -17.34 -12.60
CA LEU A 4 9.42 -16.85 -12.81
C LEU A 4 9.40 -15.37 -13.20
N ALA A 5 10.37 -14.57 -12.72
CA ALA A 5 10.54 -13.19 -13.14
C ALA A 5 11.05 -13.10 -14.59
N GLU A 6 11.90 -14.03 -15.04
CA GLU A 6 12.28 -14.15 -16.45
C GLU A 6 11.08 -14.48 -17.33
N THR A 7 10.19 -15.37 -16.88
CA THR A 7 8.97 -15.68 -17.64
C THR A 7 8.08 -14.45 -17.86
N VAL A 8 8.04 -13.51 -16.91
CA VAL A 8 7.35 -12.21 -17.12
C VAL A 8 8.02 -11.43 -18.26
N ASN A 9 9.36 -11.42 -18.33
CA ASN A 9 10.08 -10.78 -19.42
C ASN A 9 9.78 -11.44 -20.77
N ASP A 10 9.66 -12.78 -20.81
CA ASP A 10 9.30 -13.52 -22.01
C ASP A 10 7.90 -13.12 -22.51
N VAL A 11 6.94 -12.93 -21.60
CA VAL A 11 5.60 -12.41 -21.93
C VAL A 11 5.68 -10.99 -22.52
N PHE A 12 6.47 -10.11 -21.92
CA PHE A 12 6.67 -8.75 -22.46
C PHE A 12 7.26 -8.79 -23.87
N ASN A 13 8.23 -9.67 -24.12
CA ASN A 13 8.86 -9.80 -25.44
C ASN A 13 7.89 -10.40 -26.46
N HIS A 14 7.14 -11.42 -26.07
CA HIS A 14 6.18 -12.09 -26.94
C HIS A 14 5.03 -11.17 -27.38
N LEU A 15 4.54 -10.34 -26.46
CA LEU A 15 3.43 -9.41 -26.69
C LEU A 15 3.89 -8.02 -27.14
N ASP A 16 5.19 -7.80 -27.35
CA ASP A 16 5.82 -6.50 -27.66
C ASP A 16 5.41 -5.36 -26.68
N ILE A 17 5.31 -5.71 -25.39
CA ILE A 17 5.02 -4.74 -24.33
C ILE A 17 6.33 -4.01 -23.99
N LYS A 18 6.35 -2.71 -24.27
CA LYS A 18 7.51 -1.85 -23.96
C LYS A 18 7.65 -1.60 -22.46
N SER A 19 6.53 -1.31 -21.80
CA SER A 19 6.48 -1.00 -20.38
C SER A 19 5.05 -1.12 -19.86
N ALA A 20 4.91 -1.41 -18.56
CA ALA A 20 3.61 -1.53 -17.92
C ALA A 20 3.62 -1.01 -16.48
N ILE A 21 2.42 -0.80 -15.93
CA ILE A 21 2.20 -0.72 -14.49
C ILE A 21 1.86 -2.14 -14.04
N ALA A 22 2.67 -2.69 -13.14
CA ALA A 22 2.55 -4.07 -12.70
C ALA A 22 1.83 -4.14 -11.35
N PHE A 23 0.93 -5.12 -11.21
CA PHE A 23 0.13 -5.35 -10.02
C PHE A 23 0.34 -6.78 -9.54
N GLY A 24 0.76 -6.94 -8.29
CA GLY A 24 1.08 -8.25 -7.71
C GLY A 24 0.60 -8.41 -6.29
N ILE A 25 0.26 -9.65 -5.94
CA ILE A 25 -0.19 -10.04 -4.59
C ILE A 25 0.72 -11.16 -4.09
N GLY A 26 1.25 -11.06 -2.87
CA GLY A 26 2.04 -12.12 -2.22
C GLY A 26 3.20 -12.63 -3.09
N VAL A 27 3.09 -13.87 -3.55
CA VAL A 27 4.06 -14.50 -4.47
C VAL A 27 4.23 -13.67 -5.77
N GLY A 28 3.13 -13.17 -6.33
CA GLY A 28 3.16 -12.34 -7.54
C GLY A 28 3.86 -10.99 -7.29
N ALA A 29 3.66 -10.39 -6.12
CA ALA A 29 4.36 -9.19 -5.70
C ALA A 29 5.89 -9.42 -5.59
N ASN A 30 6.31 -10.58 -5.06
CA ASN A 30 7.73 -10.96 -5.02
C ASN A 30 8.32 -11.11 -6.44
N ILE A 31 7.62 -11.82 -7.34
CA ILE A 31 8.06 -12.04 -8.73
C ILE A 31 8.20 -10.69 -9.46
N LEU A 32 7.19 -9.84 -9.36
CA LEU A 32 7.18 -8.55 -10.05
C LEU A 32 8.23 -7.58 -9.49
N THR A 33 8.51 -7.62 -8.18
CA THR A 33 9.62 -6.86 -7.60
C THR A 33 10.97 -7.29 -8.18
N ARG A 34 11.22 -8.60 -8.32
CA ARG A 34 12.45 -9.11 -8.97
C ARG A 34 12.54 -8.71 -10.43
N PHE A 35 11.43 -8.83 -11.16
CA PHE A 35 11.31 -8.40 -12.54
C PHE A 35 11.63 -6.91 -12.69
N ALA A 36 11.02 -6.04 -11.87
CA ALA A 36 11.24 -4.60 -11.90
C ALA A 36 12.68 -4.19 -11.53
N LEU A 37 13.34 -4.94 -10.64
CA LEU A 37 14.75 -4.72 -10.32
C LEU A 37 15.69 -5.10 -11.47
N LYS A 38 15.32 -6.08 -12.31
CA LYS A 38 16.15 -6.54 -13.42
C LYS A 38 15.86 -5.79 -14.73
N TYR A 39 14.60 -5.45 -14.97
CA TYR A 39 14.11 -4.81 -16.19
C TYR A 39 13.43 -3.48 -15.87
N SER A 40 14.17 -2.56 -15.23
CA SER A 40 13.63 -1.30 -14.71
C SER A 40 12.94 -0.44 -15.79
N SER A 41 13.42 -0.46 -17.03
CA SER A 41 12.79 0.27 -18.15
C SER A 41 11.42 -0.26 -18.56
N LYS A 42 11.08 -1.50 -18.18
CA LYS A 42 9.81 -2.16 -18.50
C LYS A 42 8.72 -1.90 -17.46
N VAL A 43 9.02 -1.24 -16.34
CA VAL A 43 8.06 -1.02 -15.25
C VAL A 43 7.97 0.46 -14.93
N TYR A 44 6.81 1.06 -15.17
CA TYR A 44 6.54 2.47 -14.80
C TYR A 44 6.07 2.62 -13.36
N GLY A 45 5.33 1.62 -12.88
CA GLY A 45 4.80 1.62 -11.53
C GLY A 45 4.56 0.20 -11.05
N LEU A 46 4.65 0.00 -9.74
CA LEU A 46 4.53 -1.31 -9.11
C LEU A 46 3.57 -1.22 -7.93
N ILE A 47 2.45 -1.94 -8.02
CA ILE A 47 1.44 -2.05 -6.98
C ILE A 47 1.60 -3.40 -6.31
N LEU A 48 2.02 -3.38 -5.05
CA LEU A 48 2.42 -4.56 -4.29
C LEU A 48 1.48 -4.78 -3.10
N ILE A 49 0.65 -5.82 -3.17
CA ILE A 49 -0.20 -6.23 -2.06
C ILE A 49 0.47 -7.38 -1.30
N ASN A 50 0.62 -7.24 0.02
CA ASN A 50 1.18 -8.28 0.91
C ASN A 50 2.53 -8.84 0.39
N CYS A 51 3.40 -7.96 -0.12
CA CYS A 51 4.69 -8.36 -0.66
C CYS A 51 5.65 -8.87 0.42
N ILE A 52 6.22 -10.04 0.18
CA ILE A 52 7.24 -10.63 1.04
C ILE A 52 8.58 -10.60 0.32
N SER A 53 9.50 -9.71 0.73
CA SER A 53 10.83 -9.60 0.11
C SER A 53 11.91 -10.42 0.83
N ARG A 54 11.69 -10.81 2.08
CA ARG A 54 12.64 -11.59 2.88
C ARG A 54 12.71 -13.04 2.41
N GLY A 55 13.86 -13.69 2.63
CA GLY A 55 13.96 -15.15 2.61
C GLY A 55 13.23 -15.74 3.82
N LEU A 56 12.89 -17.03 3.78
CA LEU A 56 12.23 -17.64 4.93
C LEU A 56 13.10 -17.59 6.18
N GLY A 57 12.51 -17.12 7.27
CA GLY A 57 13.12 -17.23 8.59
C GLY A 57 13.25 -18.69 9.00
N TRP A 58 14.27 -19.02 9.80
CA TRP A 58 14.52 -20.41 10.24
C TRP A 58 13.35 -21.01 11.05
N LEU A 59 12.64 -20.18 11.84
CA LEU A 59 11.45 -20.60 12.60
C LEU A 59 10.24 -20.87 11.70
N GLU A 60 9.99 -19.96 10.76
CA GLU A 60 8.95 -20.11 9.75
C GLU A 60 9.22 -21.37 8.90
N GLY A 61 10.47 -21.56 8.49
CA GLY A 61 10.93 -22.75 7.78
C GLY A 61 10.75 -24.06 8.56
N PHE A 62 10.80 -24.05 9.91
CA PHE A 62 10.55 -25.24 10.72
C PHE A 62 9.05 -25.57 10.75
N THR A 63 8.19 -24.59 11.01
CA THR A 63 6.73 -24.79 11.02
C THR A 63 6.19 -25.25 9.66
N LEU A 64 6.79 -24.79 8.55
CA LEU A 64 6.41 -25.19 7.19
C LEU A 64 7.14 -26.44 6.68
N LYS A 65 8.24 -26.88 7.31
CA LYS A 65 8.92 -28.13 6.94
C LYS A 65 8.07 -29.35 7.23
N TRP A 66 7.36 -29.34 8.36
CA TRP A 66 6.56 -30.48 8.84
C TRP A 66 5.43 -30.89 7.87
N PRO A 67 4.73 -29.96 7.18
CA PRO A 67 3.75 -30.35 6.16
C PRO A 67 4.36 -30.67 4.78
N THR A 68 5.48 -30.07 4.38
CA THR A 68 5.89 -30.05 2.96
C THR A 68 6.98 -31.04 2.57
N GLN A 69 7.78 -31.53 3.53
CA GLN A 69 8.98 -32.32 3.23
C GLN A 69 8.66 -33.76 2.80
N ASP A 70 7.49 -34.29 3.19
CA ASP A 70 7.05 -35.67 2.94
C ASP A 70 5.56 -35.75 2.54
N MET A 71 5.05 -34.91 1.61
CA MET A 71 3.75 -35.18 0.98
C MET A 71 3.94 -36.05 -0.27
N PRO A 72 3.88 -37.39 -0.18
CA PRO A 72 3.78 -38.25 -1.36
C PRO A 72 2.46 -38.03 -2.10
N GLN A 73 1.47 -37.38 -1.47
CA GLN A 73 0.15 -37.15 -2.02
C GLN A 73 0.07 -35.79 -2.73
N GLN A 74 -0.05 -35.84 -4.05
CA GLN A 74 -0.25 -34.69 -4.94
C GLN A 74 -1.71 -34.22 -4.92
N THR A 75 -2.33 -34.18 -3.73
CA THR A 75 -3.75 -33.90 -3.49
C THR A 75 -3.91 -32.83 -2.43
N TRP A 76 -5.12 -32.27 -2.32
CA TRP A 76 -5.45 -31.37 -1.23
C TRP A 76 -5.45 -32.12 0.11
N THR A 77 -4.82 -31.52 1.11
CA THR A 77 -4.79 -32.03 2.49
C THR A 77 -5.16 -30.90 3.42
N ASP A 78 -5.81 -31.22 4.54
CA ASP A 78 -6.22 -30.22 5.54
C ASP A 78 -5.06 -29.33 6.02
N PRO A 79 -3.83 -29.85 6.27
CA PRO A 79 -2.70 -29.00 6.62
C PRO A 79 -2.33 -28.00 5.52
N LEU A 80 -2.34 -28.42 4.25
CA LEU A 80 -2.04 -27.54 3.12
C LEU A 80 -3.12 -26.46 2.96
N LEU A 81 -4.39 -26.85 3.01
CA LEU A 81 -5.51 -25.92 2.93
C LEU A 81 -5.49 -24.93 4.11
N THR A 82 -5.20 -25.41 5.31
CA THR A 82 -5.08 -24.55 6.51
C THR A 82 -3.93 -23.56 6.37
N TYR A 83 -2.77 -24.01 5.90
CA TYR A 83 -1.64 -23.13 5.65
C TYR A 83 -1.97 -22.07 4.60
N LEU A 84 -2.55 -22.44 3.45
CA LEU A 84 -2.90 -21.50 2.39
C LEU A 84 -4.00 -20.53 2.83
N THR A 85 -4.98 -21.01 3.60
CA THR A 85 -6.02 -20.16 4.19
C THR A 85 -5.39 -19.11 5.10
N TRP A 86 -4.48 -19.51 5.99
CA TRP A 86 -3.74 -18.58 6.83
C TRP A 86 -2.88 -17.62 6.01
N TYR A 87 -2.18 -18.12 4.99
CA TYR A 87 -1.33 -17.30 4.12
C TYR A 87 -2.12 -16.19 3.41
N HIS A 88 -3.35 -16.47 2.95
CA HIS A 88 -4.17 -15.50 2.24
C HIS A 88 -4.98 -14.59 3.16
N LEU A 89 -5.52 -15.11 4.26
CA LEU A 89 -6.50 -14.40 5.08
C LEU A 89 -5.91 -13.88 6.40
N GLY A 90 -4.98 -14.60 7.02
CA GLY A 90 -4.56 -14.37 8.41
C GLY A 90 -5.57 -14.95 9.42
N TYR A 91 -5.27 -14.83 10.72
CA TYR A 91 -6.12 -15.41 11.78
C TYR A 91 -7.39 -14.62 12.04
N GLU A 92 -7.32 -13.29 11.97
CA GLU A 92 -8.45 -12.42 12.26
C GLU A 92 -9.54 -12.58 11.20
N SER A 93 -9.20 -12.46 9.92
CA SER A 93 -10.15 -12.67 8.81
C SER A 93 -10.76 -14.06 8.78
N GLN A 94 -10.01 -15.09 9.19
CA GLN A 94 -10.58 -16.44 9.34
C GLN A 94 -11.67 -16.50 10.42
N SER A 95 -11.52 -15.71 11.48
CA SER A 95 -12.45 -15.68 12.61
C SER A 95 -13.67 -14.80 12.33
N THR A 96 -13.47 -13.69 11.59
CA THR A 96 -14.51 -12.69 11.30
C THR A 96 -15.29 -12.99 10.02
N HIS A 97 -14.68 -13.68 9.05
CA HIS A 97 -15.26 -13.97 7.73
C HIS A 97 -15.17 -15.48 7.38
N PRO A 98 -15.91 -16.36 8.08
CA PRO A 98 -15.87 -17.80 7.84
C PRO A 98 -16.38 -18.20 6.44
N ASP A 99 -17.21 -17.37 5.82
CA ASP A 99 -17.67 -17.50 4.44
C ASP A 99 -16.52 -17.31 3.44
N LEU A 100 -15.63 -16.35 3.65
CA LEU A 100 -14.41 -16.18 2.85
C LEU A 100 -13.48 -17.40 2.98
N VAL A 101 -13.35 -17.96 4.18
CA VAL A 101 -12.59 -19.21 4.40
C VAL A 101 -13.17 -20.35 3.57
N GLN A 102 -14.48 -20.54 3.63
CA GLN A 102 -15.16 -21.60 2.89
C GLN A 102 -15.05 -21.39 1.37
N ALA A 103 -15.22 -20.15 0.91
CA ALA A 103 -15.09 -19.80 -0.50
C ALA A 103 -13.67 -20.07 -1.03
N LEU A 104 -12.63 -19.66 -0.29
CA LEU A 104 -11.25 -19.90 -0.66
C LEU A 104 -10.92 -21.40 -0.71
N ARG A 105 -11.31 -22.16 0.31
CA ARG A 105 -11.08 -23.62 0.35
C ARG A 105 -11.77 -24.32 -0.81
N ARG A 106 -13.05 -24.02 -1.06
CA ARG A 106 -13.79 -24.57 -2.19
C ARG A 106 -13.12 -24.21 -3.51
N HIS A 107 -12.68 -22.97 -3.67
CA HIS A 107 -11.99 -22.54 -4.88
C HIS A 107 -10.71 -23.34 -5.14
N LEU A 108 -9.88 -23.54 -4.11
CA LEU A 108 -8.66 -24.34 -4.20
C LEU A 108 -8.97 -25.79 -4.61
N GLU A 109 -9.96 -26.42 -3.97
CA GLU A 109 -10.31 -27.82 -4.22
C GLU A 109 -10.90 -28.06 -5.60
N GLU A 110 -11.79 -27.17 -6.06
CA GLU A 110 -12.55 -27.37 -7.30
C GLU A 110 -11.84 -26.82 -8.55
N ASN A 111 -11.03 -25.75 -8.41
CA ASN A 111 -10.53 -24.99 -9.56
C ASN A 111 -9.00 -24.98 -9.68
N VAL A 112 -8.28 -25.50 -8.69
CA VAL A 112 -6.82 -25.39 -8.65
C VAL A 112 -6.16 -26.76 -8.53
N ASN A 113 -5.12 -26.98 -9.34
CA ASN A 113 -4.35 -28.22 -9.30
C ASN A 113 -3.39 -28.23 -8.09
N ALA A 114 -3.68 -29.07 -7.10
CA ALA A 114 -2.89 -29.21 -5.87
C ALA A 114 -1.39 -29.46 -6.12
N LYS A 115 -1.04 -30.33 -7.07
CA LYS A 115 0.36 -30.65 -7.42
C LYS A 115 1.13 -29.41 -7.86
N ASN A 116 0.53 -28.57 -8.69
CA ASN A 116 1.17 -27.37 -9.21
C ASN A 116 1.31 -26.30 -8.11
N VAL A 117 0.31 -26.18 -7.23
CA VAL A 117 0.38 -25.30 -6.05
C VAL A 117 1.50 -25.73 -5.12
N ILE A 118 1.62 -27.03 -4.81
CA ILE A 118 2.71 -27.55 -3.96
C ILE A 118 4.08 -27.22 -4.57
N LYS A 119 4.24 -27.35 -5.90
CA LYS A 119 5.47 -26.96 -6.59
C LYS A 119 5.77 -25.46 -6.48
N LEU A 120 4.76 -24.62 -6.69
CA LEU A 120 4.90 -23.16 -6.57
C LEU A 120 5.24 -22.76 -5.14
N LEU A 121 4.52 -23.32 -4.16
CA LEU A 121 4.78 -23.13 -2.75
C LEU A 121 6.22 -23.53 -2.41
N ASN A 122 6.66 -24.73 -2.78
CA ASN A 122 8.04 -25.17 -2.56
C ASN A 122 9.08 -24.24 -3.19
N SER A 123 8.81 -23.67 -4.37
CA SER A 123 9.69 -22.67 -5.00
C SER A 123 9.71 -21.36 -4.20
N PHE A 124 8.55 -20.92 -3.73
CA PHE A 124 8.41 -19.73 -2.89
C PHE A 124 9.02 -19.92 -1.50
N LEU A 125 8.98 -21.14 -0.96
CA LEU A 125 9.58 -21.46 0.32
C LEU A 125 11.12 -21.54 0.25
N LYS A 126 11.66 -21.79 -0.92
CA LYS A 126 13.11 -21.79 -1.17
C LYS A 126 13.60 -20.43 -1.70
N ARG A 127 12.76 -19.39 -1.67
CA ARG A 127 13.13 -18.08 -2.21
C ARG A 127 14.34 -17.51 -1.49
N THR A 128 15.24 -16.90 -2.25
CA THR A 128 16.29 -16.04 -1.72
C THR A 128 15.70 -14.68 -1.30
N PRO A 129 16.29 -13.95 -0.34
CA PRO A 129 15.89 -12.58 -0.08
C PRO A 129 16.06 -11.72 -1.34
N ILE A 130 15.14 -10.78 -1.57
CA ILE A 130 15.32 -9.73 -2.57
C ILE A 130 16.34 -8.75 -2.02
N LEU A 131 17.51 -8.72 -2.64
CA LEU A 131 18.60 -7.82 -2.28
C LEU A 131 18.35 -6.46 -2.91
N MET A 132 17.58 -5.62 -2.21
CA MET A 132 17.41 -4.22 -2.52
C MET A 132 17.70 -3.36 -1.29
N GLU A 133 18.29 -2.21 -1.53
CA GLU A 133 18.74 -1.27 -0.50
C GLU A 133 18.17 0.10 -0.78
N ARG A 134 17.78 0.79 0.31
CA ARG A 134 17.29 2.17 0.23
C ARG A 134 18.41 3.05 -0.35
N PRO A 135 18.15 3.79 -1.44
CA PRO A 135 19.10 4.77 -1.94
C PRO A 135 19.47 5.76 -0.85
N ASN A 136 20.77 5.97 -0.63
CA ASN A 136 21.27 7.00 0.26
C ASN A 136 22.16 7.95 -0.52
N GLU A 137 21.65 9.14 -0.81
CA GLU A 137 22.36 10.18 -1.58
C GLU A 137 23.64 10.66 -0.89
N SER A 138 23.74 10.49 0.44
CA SER A 138 24.94 10.87 1.20
C SER A 138 26.11 9.90 0.99
N ILE A 139 25.85 8.69 0.48
CA ILE A 139 26.86 7.67 0.23
C ILE A 139 27.23 7.70 -1.25
N LYS A 140 28.27 8.46 -1.59
CA LYS A 140 28.90 8.45 -2.93
C LYS A 140 29.73 7.18 -3.13
N ASN A 141 29.08 6.03 -3.20
CA ASN A 141 29.73 4.77 -3.55
C ASN A 141 29.85 4.63 -5.07
N SER A 142 30.93 3.98 -5.52
CA SER A 142 31.17 3.66 -6.93
C SER A 142 30.14 2.69 -7.52
N ASN A 143 29.46 1.91 -6.68
CA ASN A 143 28.36 1.03 -7.05
C ASN A 143 27.06 1.51 -6.38
N PRO A 144 26.08 2.05 -7.14
CA PRO A 144 24.82 2.50 -6.57
C PRO A 144 24.01 1.30 -6.02
N PRO A 145 23.28 1.47 -4.91
CA PRO A 145 22.48 0.40 -4.32
C PRO A 145 21.42 -0.09 -5.30
N LYS A 146 21.24 -1.42 -5.34
CA LYS A 146 20.18 -2.05 -6.14
C LYS A 146 18.84 -1.62 -5.57
N SER A 147 18.11 -0.81 -6.33
CA SER A 147 16.89 -0.14 -5.90
C SER A 147 15.89 -0.10 -7.04
N LEU A 148 14.60 -0.13 -6.71
CA LEU A 148 13.53 0.03 -7.69
C LEU A 148 13.59 1.44 -8.28
N LYS A 149 13.49 1.54 -9.62
CA LYS A 149 13.56 2.81 -10.38
C LYS A 149 12.19 3.29 -10.86
N CYS A 150 11.12 2.73 -10.30
CA CYS A 150 9.73 3.04 -10.64
C CYS A 150 8.98 3.43 -9.37
N THR A 151 7.82 4.07 -9.52
CA THR A 151 6.98 4.40 -8.38
C THR A 151 6.36 3.13 -7.80
N VAL A 152 6.40 2.96 -6.49
CA VAL A 152 5.92 1.77 -5.79
C VAL A 152 4.83 2.14 -4.80
N VAL A 153 3.76 1.36 -4.74
CA VAL A 153 2.82 1.40 -3.61
C VAL A 153 2.75 0.03 -2.95
N ASN A 154 3.12 -0.02 -1.68
CA ASN A 154 3.03 -1.18 -0.81
C ASN A 154 1.72 -1.12 -0.03
N ILE A 155 0.88 -2.15 -0.17
CA ILE A 155 -0.45 -2.20 0.44
C ILE A 155 -0.54 -3.44 1.34
N THR A 156 -1.02 -3.27 2.56
CA THR A 156 -1.28 -4.36 3.52
C THR A 156 -2.54 -4.08 4.36
N GLY A 157 -3.14 -5.13 4.91
CA GLY A 157 -4.13 -5.00 5.97
C GLY A 157 -3.45 -4.87 7.33
N PHE A 158 -4.11 -4.20 8.28
CA PHE A 158 -3.63 -4.03 9.65
C PHE A 158 -3.32 -5.36 10.35
N SER A 159 -4.12 -6.40 10.10
CA SER A 159 -3.96 -7.74 10.67
C SER A 159 -3.58 -8.80 9.63
N ALA A 160 -3.05 -8.36 8.48
CA ALA A 160 -2.52 -9.26 7.48
C ALA A 160 -1.35 -10.07 8.04
N PRO A 161 -1.23 -11.37 7.70
CA PRO A 161 -0.18 -12.25 8.22
C PRO A 161 1.23 -11.82 7.79
N HIS A 162 1.34 -11.06 6.71
CA HIS A 162 2.61 -10.64 6.09
C HIS A 162 2.94 -9.17 6.33
N LYS A 163 2.25 -8.48 7.24
CA LYS A 163 2.39 -7.03 7.45
C LYS A 163 3.84 -6.61 7.70
N ASP A 164 4.56 -7.33 8.57
CA ASP A 164 5.95 -7.01 8.90
C ASP A 164 6.89 -7.16 7.70
N ASP A 165 6.61 -8.12 6.81
CA ASP A 165 7.35 -8.28 5.56
C ASP A 165 7.08 -7.14 4.57
N VAL A 166 5.86 -6.60 4.56
CA VAL A 166 5.52 -5.43 3.74
C VAL A 166 6.23 -4.17 4.25
N ILE A 167 6.30 -4.00 5.58
CA ILE A 167 7.05 -2.90 6.21
C ILE A 167 8.54 -3.02 5.85
N ASP A 168 9.15 -4.19 6.04
CA ASP A 168 10.55 -4.44 5.67
C ASP A 168 10.82 -4.22 4.16
N THR A 169 9.85 -4.58 3.30
CA THR A 169 9.94 -4.29 1.87
C THR A 169 9.92 -2.79 1.60
N ASN A 170 9.02 -2.04 2.23
CA ASN A 170 8.92 -0.60 2.10
C ASN A 170 10.16 0.13 2.65
N ASP A 171 10.73 -0.37 3.74
CA ASP A 171 11.94 0.19 4.36
C ASP A 171 13.16 0.16 3.44
N LYS A 172 13.19 -0.78 2.49
CA LYS A 172 14.24 -0.88 1.47
C LYS A 172 13.95 -0.08 0.20
N CYS A 173 12.73 0.44 0.02
CA CYS A 173 12.39 1.29 -1.12
C CYS A 173 12.91 2.71 -0.94
N ASP A 174 13.01 3.44 -2.06
CA ASP A 174 13.27 4.87 -2.06
C ASP A 174 12.04 5.63 -1.53
N PRO A 175 12.14 6.42 -0.45
CA PRO A 175 11.00 7.15 0.10
C PRO A 175 10.43 8.21 -0.85
N ALA A 176 11.21 8.72 -1.81
CA ALA A 176 10.71 9.67 -2.80
C ALA A 176 9.82 9.01 -3.86
N MET A 177 9.99 7.71 -4.08
CA MET A 177 9.32 6.94 -5.12
C MET A 177 8.41 5.84 -4.57
N SER A 178 8.22 5.76 -3.24
CA SER A 178 7.40 4.72 -2.62
C SER A 178 6.37 5.28 -1.65
N SER A 179 5.25 4.58 -1.56
CA SER A 179 4.19 4.86 -0.59
C SER A 179 3.78 3.57 0.10
N TYR A 180 3.43 3.69 1.38
CA TYR A 180 2.91 2.60 2.20
C TYR A 180 1.45 2.89 2.57
N VAL A 181 0.58 1.93 2.33
CA VAL A 181 -0.86 2.01 2.63
C VAL A 181 -1.22 0.83 3.51
N GLU A 182 -1.71 1.13 4.71
CA GLU A 182 -2.28 0.15 5.62
C GLU A 182 -3.78 0.37 5.71
N PHE A 183 -4.58 -0.66 5.43
CA PHE A 183 -6.01 -0.60 5.66
C PHE A 183 -6.35 -1.04 7.08
N ALA A 184 -6.94 -0.12 7.83
CA ALA A 184 -7.54 -0.40 9.12
C ALA A 184 -8.68 -1.43 8.99
N ASP A 185 -8.84 -2.24 10.04
CA ASP A 185 -9.89 -3.26 10.16
C ASP A 185 -9.94 -4.22 8.95
N CYS A 186 -8.76 -4.64 8.48
CA CYS A 186 -8.58 -5.50 7.32
C CYS A 186 -7.45 -6.50 7.58
N GLY A 187 -7.67 -7.77 7.25
CA GLY A 187 -6.63 -8.80 7.29
C GLY A 187 -5.94 -8.98 5.94
N GLY A 188 -5.60 -10.23 5.61
CA GLY A 188 -4.81 -10.56 4.42
C GLY A 188 -5.58 -10.43 3.09
N ALA A 189 -6.91 -10.59 3.10
CA ALA A 189 -7.76 -10.62 1.91
C ALA A 189 -8.25 -9.23 1.54
N ILE A 190 -7.32 -8.32 1.26
CA ILE A 190 -7.61 -6.91 1.05
C ILE A 190 -8.57 -6.65 -0.12
N LEU A 191 -8.50 -7.47 -1.17
CA LEU A 191 -9.37 -7.32 -2.34
C LEU A 191 -10.81 -7.74 -2.05
N GLU A 192 -10.99 -8.67 -1.11
CA GLU A 192 -12.27 -9.23 -0.71
C GLU A 192 -12.90 -8.40 0.41
N GLU A 193 -12.10 -8.00 1.40
CA GLU A 193 -12.56 -7.25 2.59
C GLU A 193 -12.72 -5.75 2.31
N GLN A 194 -11.82 -5.16 1.51
CA GLN A 194 -11.78 -3.71 1.27
C GLN A 194 -11.60 -3.35 -0.23
N PRO A 195 -12.45 -3.86 -1.15
CA PRO A 195 -12.31 -3.60 -2.59
C PRO A 195 -12.41 -2.11 -2.94
N ALA A 196 -13.30 -1.37 -2.28
CA ALA A 196 -13.49 0.06 -2.54
C ALA A 196 -12.26 0.90 -2.16
N LYS A 197 -11.66 0.63 -0.98
CA LYS A 197 -10.42 1.31 -0.54
C LYS A 197 -9.25 0.94 -1.44
N THR A 198 -9.17 -0.33 -1.86
CA THR A 198 -8.13 -0.79 -2.80
C THR A 198 -8.24 -0.10 -4.15
N ALA A 199 -9.44 -0.04 -4.73
CA ALA A 199 -9.68 0.66 -6.00
C ALA A 199 -9.33 2.15 -5.89
N GLU A 200 -9.65 2.78 -4.75
CA GLU A 200 -9.27 4.17 -4.50
C GLU A 200 -7.74 4.36 -4.42
N ALA A 201 -7.03 3.49 -3.70
CA ALA A 201 -5.57 3.53 -3.60
C ALA A 201 -4.92 3.36 -4.99
N ILE A 202 -5.41 2.41 -5.79
CA ILE A 202 -4.94 2.21 -7.18
C ILE A 202 -5.23 3.47 -8.02
N ARG A 203 -6.41 4.05 -7.92
CA ARG A 203 -6.76 5.28 -8.65
C ARG A 203 -5.81 6.42 -8.30
N LEU A 204 -5.54 6.65 -7.01
CA LEU A 204 -4.63 7.69 -6.54
C LEU A 204 -3.20 7.44 -7.01
N PHE A 205 -2.75 6.18 -6.99
CA PHE A 205 -1.44 5.79 -7.52
C PHE A 205 -1.31 6.10 -9.02
N LEU A 206 -2.32 5.74 -9.82
CA LEU A 206 -2.36 6.05 -11.25
C LEU A 206 -2.38 7.57 -11.50
N GLN A 207 -3.11 8.34 -10.70
CA GLN A 207 -3.08 9.81 -10.76
C GLN A 207 -1.72 10.40 -10.43
N GLY A 208 -1.01 9.85 -9.44
CA GLY A 208 0.36 10.24 -9.11
C GLY A 208 1.35 9.97 -10.24
N LEU A 209 1.08 8.98 -11.09
CA LEU A 209 1.83 8.69 -12.31
C LEU A 209 1.40 9.56 -13.52
N GLY A 210 0.42 10.43 -13.36
CA GLY A 210 -0.12 11.29 -14.43
C GLY A 210 -1.20 10.64 -15.30
N TYR A 211 -1.63 9.40 -14.98
CA TYR A 211 -2.75 8.75 -15.65
C TYR A 211 -4.08 9.17 -15.00
N ILE A 212 -5.19 9.12 -15.76
CA ILE A 212 -6.56 9.30 -15.25
C ILE A 212 -6.77 10.54 -14.35
N SER A 213 -6.01 11.61 -14.60
CA SER A 213 -6.03 12.86 -13.82
C SER A 213 -7.38 13.58 -13.84
N HIS A 214 -8.17 13.39 -14.89
CA HIS A 214 -9.50 13.95 -15.06
C HIS A 214 -10.58 13.28 -14.19
N LEU A 215 -10.30 12.11 -13.60
CA LEU A 215 -11.29 11.45 -12.75
C LEU A 215 -11.41 12.20 -11.42
N SER A 216 -12.62 12.68 -11.16
CA SER A 216 -12.98 13.37 -9.93
C SER A 216 -12.72 12.48 -8.72
N ILE A 217 -12.22 13.08 -7.65
CA ILE A 217 -12.06 12.44 -6.35
C ILE A 217 -13.47 12.03 -5.87
N PRO A 218 -13.79 10.73 -5.70
CA PRO A 218 -15.14 10.29 -5.35
C PRO A 218 -15.59 10.91 -4.02
N LYS A 219 -16.86 11.30 -3.86
CA LYS A 219 -17.36 11.89 -2.60
C LYS A 219 -17.05 11.01 -1.36
N TYR A 220 -17.03 9.69 -1.55
CA TYR A 220 -16.66 8.72 -0.51
C TYR A 220 -15.21 8.85 -0.03
N SER A 221 -14.26 9.14 -0.92
CA SER A 221 -12.86 9.37 -0.53
C SER A 221 -12.68 10.59 0.36
N ILE A 222 -13.47 11.65 0.10
CA ILE A 222 -13.49 12.84 0.97
C ILE A 222 -14.07 12.48 2.33
N ALA A 223 -15.19 11.74 2.35
CA ALA A 223 -15.80 11.28 3.60
C ALA A 223 -14.87 10.38 4.43
N ASN A 224 -14.13 9.47 3.79
CA ASN A 224 -13.14 8.62 4.46
C ASN A 224 -11.99 9.44 5.01
N ARG A 225 -11.40 10.36 4.22
CA ARG A 225 -10.34 11.25 4.71
C ARG A 225 -10.78 12.06 5.91
N LEU A 226 -12.01 12.59 5.89
CA LEU A 226 -12.57 13.33 7.02
C LEU A 226 -12.79 12.43 8.24
N THR A 227 -13.22 11.18 8.03
CA THR A 227 -13.46 10.20 9.10
C THR A 227 -12.14 9.72 9.71
N GLU A 228 -11.14 9.43 8.88
CA GLU A 228 -9.78 9.05 9.31
C GLU A 228 -9.08 10.19 10.03
N GLN A 229 -9.15 11.42 9.51
CA GLN A 229 -8.63 12.59 10.21
C GLN A 229 -9.32 12.80 11.57
N ALA A 230 -10.64 12.61 11.64
CA ALA A 230 -11.37 12.68 12.90
C ALA A 230 -10.99 11.55 13.87
N ALA A 231 -10.75 10.34 13.36
CA ALA A 231 -10.29 9.21 14.16
C ALA A 231 -8.86 9.42 14.67
N GLU A 232 -7.96 9.92 13.83
CA GLU A 232 -6.57 10.21 14.19
C GLU A 232 -6.48 11.36 15.19
N TYR A 233 -7.30 12.41 15.03
CA TYR A 233 -7.43 13.49 16.01
C TYR A 233 -7.85 12.96 17.39
N LYS A 234 -8.85 12.06 17.43
CA LYS A 234 -9.28 11.41 18.68
C LYS A 234 -8.20 10.51 19.29
N ARG A 235 -7.39 9.83 18.47
CA ARG A 235 -6.24 9.05 18.96
C ARG A 235 -5.19 9.92 19.64
N ARG A 236 -4.92 11.13 19.11
CA ARG A 236 -3.95 12.07 19.71
C ARG A 236 -4.48 12.84 20.91
N ASN A 237 -5.73 13.29 20.85
CA ASN A 237 -6.28 14.26 21.79
C ASN A 237 -7.28 13.66 22.79
N GLY A 238 -7.46 12.35 22.76
CA GLY A 238 -8.35 11.61 23.66
C GLY A 238 -9.79 11.47 23.14
N PRO A 239 -10.56 10.50 23.66
CA PRO A 239 -11.84 10.07 23.09
C PRO A 239 -12.96 11.13 23.19
N THR A 240 -12.84 12.10 24.10
CA THR A 240 -13.81 13.21 24.27
C THR A 240 -13.51 14.41 23.37
N SER A 241 -12.36 14.42 22.69
CA SER A 241 -11.95 15.53 21.84
C SER A 241 -12.75 15.56 20.53
N ARG A 242 -13.16 16.76 20.09
CA ARG A 242 -13.93 16.97 18.86
C ARG A 242 -13.04 17.63 17.82
N ALA A 243 -12.89 17.00 16.66
CA ALA A 243 -12.13 17.58 15.55
C ALA A 243 -12.75 18.93 15.14
N PRO A 244 -11.92 19.97 14.91
CA PRO A 244 -12.41 21.28 14.47
C PRO A 244 -13.13 21.17 13.13
N ARG A 245 -14.34 21.73 13.06
CA ARG A 245 -15.16 21.73 11.84
C ARG A 245 -14.60 22.81 10.91
N ARG A 246 -14.11 22.44 9.72
CA ARG A 246 -13.85 23.43 8.67
C ARG A 246 -15.17 24.13 8.33
N THR A 247 -15.27 25.42 8.63
CA THR A 247 -16.29 26.29 8.07
C THR A 247 -15.95 26.46 6.58
N SER A 248 -16.70 25.81 5.70
CA SER A 248 -16.66 26.15 4.29
C SER A 248 -17.29 27.53 4.15
N ALA A 249 -16.48 28.57 3.95
CA ALA A 249 -17.00 29.85 3.49
C ALA A 249 -17.67 29.64 2.11
N PRO A 250 -18.86 30.19 1.86
CA PRO A 250 -19.49 30.09 0.55
C PRO A 250 -18.65 30.81 -0.50
N PHE A 251 -18.48 30.17 -1.66
CA PHE A 251 -18.09 30.81 -2.89
C PHE A 251 -19.22 31.75 -3.32
N ASP A 252 -19.01 33.06 -3.29
CA ASP A 252 -19.83 34.00 -4.05
C ASP A 252 -18.94 34.92 -4.88
N ALA A 253 -19.31 35.06 -6.15
CA ALA A 253 -18.62 35.79 -7.19
C ALA A 253 -19.17 37.22 -7.33
N ALA A 254 -18.26 38.11 -7.72
CA ALA A 254 -18.47 39.38 -8.45
C ALA A 254 -19.10 40.59 -7.72
N ASP A 255 -18.21 41.57 -7.48
CA ASP A 255 -18.26 42.97 -7.94
C ASP A 255 -19.46 43.88 -7.54
N SER A 256 -19.20 44.87 -6.69
CA SER A 256 -19.46 46.30 -6.96
C SER A 256 -19.22 47.21 -5.74
N GLY A 257 -18.49 48.33 -5.95
CA GLY A 257 -18.88 49.65 -5.44
C GLY A 257 -18.48 50.11 -4.02
N LEU A 258 -17.40 50.90 -3.96
CA LEU A 258 -17.21 52.21 -3.30
C LEU A 258 -18.09 52.70 -2.11
N TYR A 259 -17.41 53.48 -1.24
CA TYR A 259 -17.83 54.28 -0.05
C TYR A 259 -17.91 53.46 1.26
N GLY A 260 -17.35 53.84 2.41
CA GLY A 260 -16.83 55.11 2.91
C GLY A 260 -17.51 55.45 4.26
N ASN A 261 -16.70 55.51 5.33
CA ASN A 261 -16.91 56.16 6.65
C ASN A 261 -17.59 55.43 7.83
N ASP A 262 -16.77 55.29 8.89
CA ASP A 262 -16.88 55.78 10.27
C ASP A 262 -17.99 55.34 11.25
N SER A 263 -17.49 54.83 12.40
CA SER A 263 -17.69 55.32 13.78
C SER A 263 -18.36 54.40 14.83
N HIS A 264 -17.62 54.22 15.94
CA HIS A 264 -17.97 53.99 17.37
C HIS A 264 -18.84 52.78 17.79
N GLY A 265 -18.54 52.01 18.84
CA GLY A 265 -17.50 52.06 19.88
C GLY A 265 -17.57 50.83 20.82
N GLU A 266 -16.53 50.68 21.66
CA GLU A 266 -16.42 50.15 23.05
C GLU A 266 -17.39 49.02 23.50
N ASP A 267 -16.99 47.87 24.08
CA ASP A 267 -16.01 47.65 25.16
C ASP A 267 -15.52 46.18 25.27
N THR A 268 -14.22 46.07 25.61
CA THR A 268 -13.48 45.11 26.47
C THR A 268 -13.87 43.63 26.58
N ASP A 269 -12.94 42.72 26.23
CA ASP A 269 -12.11 42.03 27.24
C ASP A 269 -10.89 41.36 26.57
N ASP A 270 -9.71 41.73 27.07
CA ASP A 270 -8.39 41.25 26.69
C ASP A 270 -8.15 39.81 27.18
N ASP A 271 -7.80 38.91 26.26
CA ASP A 271 -6.91 37.79 26.55
C ASP A 271 -6.03 37.53 25.32
N GLN A 272 -4.79 38.03 25.38
CA GLN A 272 -3.74 37.84 24.39
C GLN A 272 -3.39 36.35 24.26
N ASN A 273 -3.73 35.73 23.13
CA ASN A 273 -3.20 34.42 22.74
C ASN A 273 -2.11 34.59 21.67
N ASP A 274 -0.86 34.53 22.12
CA ASP A 274 0.39 34.54 21.34
C ASP A 274 0.64 33.23 20.53
N TYR A 275 -0.43 32.59 20.05
CA TYR A 275 -0.36 31.33 19.29
C TYR A 275 -0.65 31.50 17.79
N GLY A 276 -0.98 32.72 17.34
CA GLY A 276 -1.32 33.01 15.94
C GLY A 276 -0.13 33.09 14.98
N ASN A 277 1.05 33.49 15.46
CA ASN A 277 2.19 33.78 14.58
C ASN A 277 3.03 32.54 14.19
N GLU A 278 3.05 31.47 15.00
CA GLU A 278 3.80 30.25 14.65
C GLU A 278 3.08 29.35 13.64
N LEU A 279 1.75 29.43 13.53
CA LEU A 279 1.00 28.65 12.53
C LEU A 279 1.07 29.30 11.15
N GLN A 280 1.06 30.62 11.06
CA GLN A 280 1.12 31.36 9.80
C GLN A 280 2.48 31.13 9.09
N LEU A 281 3.59 31.17 9.83
CA LEU A 281 4.95 30.95 9.30
C LEU A 281 5.20 29.52 8.76
N ARG A 282 4.43 28.52 9.22
CA ARG A 282 4.55 27.13 8.76
C ARG A 282 3.70 26.81 7.53
N VAL A 283 2.64 27.57 7.28
CA VAL A 283 1.79 27.42 6.10
C VAL A 283 2.49 28.03 4.88
N ASP A 284 3.16 29.17 5.04
CA ASP A 284 3.91 29.82 3.97
C ASP A 284 5.14 28.99 3.52
N SER A 285 5.70 28.15 4.40
CA SER A 285 6.81 27.24 4.09
C SER A 285 6.41 26.05 3.18
N PHE A 286 5.12 25.74 3.05
CA PHE A 286 4.66 24.57 2.30
C PHE A 286 4.13 24.92 0.90
N GLU A 287 3.70 26.17 0.66
CA GLU A 287 3.19 26.60 -0.65
C GLU A 287 4.31 27.02 -1.64
N ASP A 288 5.50 27.37 -1.15
CA ASP A 288 6.61 27.86 -2.01
C ASP A 288 7.46 26.77 -2.70
N ARG A 289 7.10 25.48 -2.60
CA ARG A 289 7.89 24.38 -3.21
C ARG A 289 7.30 23.74 -4.47
N ASN A 290 6.25 24.33 -5.06
CA ASN A 290 5.67 23.85 -6.32
C ASN A 290 5.48 24.97 -7.35
N VAL A 291 6.55 25.68 -7.72
CA VAL A 291 6.58 26.49 -8.95
C VAL A 291 7.99 26.48 -9.57
N LYS A 292 8.24 25.55 -10.51
CA LYS A 292 8.78 25.78 -11.87
C LYS A 292 9.39 24.52 -12.50
N ILE A 293 8.77 24.14 -13.62
CA ILE A 293 9.24 23.39 -14.82
C ILE A 293 9.87 22.02 -14.57
#